data_AF-A0A7K5HIT2-F1
#
_entry.id   AF-A0A7K5HIT2-F1
#
_cell.length_a   1.000
_cell.length_b   1.000
_cell.length_c   1.000
_cell.angle_alpha   90.00
_cell.angle_beta   90.00
_cell.angle_gamma   90.00
#
_symmetry.space_group_name_H-M   'P 1'
#
loop_
_entity.id
_entity.type
_entity.pdbx_description
1 polymer ?
#
loop_
_entity_poly.entity_id
_entity_poly.type
_entity_poly.pdbx_seq_one_letter_code
_entity_poly.pdbx_strand_id
1 'polypeptide(L)'
;ENPNLQSMLKKIGQEITHLFNLLNEMEQELHQQEKQKHMLEELQKCVERQLNEAQHLRENIPRHLPKPTQSCIIGLTVQCGEQTKAVEPECTKRPMKEPRAIKEVPLITVEEFNEVP
;
A
#
# COMPACT_ATOMS: atom_id res chain seq x y z
N GLU A 1 -53.29 41.36 -18.92
CA GLU A 1 -52.78 40.01 -18.61
C GLU A 1 -52.93 39.73 -17.12
N ASN A 2 -53.13 38.47 -16.71
CA ASN A 2 -53.33 38.11 -15.30
C ASN A 2 -51.97 37.99 -14.57
N PRO A 3 -51.65 38.88 -13.61
CA PRO A 3 -50.33 38.91 -12.96
C PRO A 3 -50.01 37.64 -12.16
N ASN A 4 -51.03 36.94 -11.66
CA ASN A 4 -50.86 35.67 -10.95
C ASN A 4 -50.35 34.55 -11.88
N LEU A 5 -50.88 34.47 -13.11
CA LEU A 5 -50.46 33.48 -14.09
C LEU A 5 -49.00 33.68 -14.51
N GLN A 6 -48.58 34.94 -14.68
CA GLN A 6 -47.20 35.27 -15.01
C GLN A 6 -46.21 34.87 -13.91
N SER A 7 -46.59 35.05 -12.64
CA SER A 7 -45.80 34.61 -11.49
C SER A 7 -45.67 33.08 -11.43
N MET A 8 -46.78 32.36 -11.65
CA MET A 8 -46.77 30.89 -11.71
C MET A 8 -45.86 30.37 -12.83
N LEU A 9 -45.96 30.94 -14.04
CA LEU A 9 -45.12 30.54 -15.17
C LEU A 9 -43.64 30.80 -14.88
N LYS A 10 -43.30 31.92 -14.24
CA LYS A 10 -41.92 32.22 -13.83
C LYS A 10 -41.40 31.20 -12.82
N LYS A 11 -42.22 30.83 -11.83
CA LYS A 11 -41.87 29.82 -10.82
C LYS A 11 -41.65 28.45 -11.45
N ILE A 12 -42.53 28.03 -12.36
CA ILE A 12 -42.37 26.78 -13.12
C ILE A 12 -41.06 26.80 -13.92
N GLY A 13 -40.74 27.91 -14.59
CA GLY A 13 -39.47 28.02 -15.33
C GLY A 13 -38.23 27.89 -14.43
N GLN A 14 -38.28 28.47 -13.22
CA GLN A 14 -37.21 28.34 -12.23
C GLN A 14 -37.07 26.91 -11.73
N GLU A 15 -38.18 26.24 -11.41
CA GLU A 15 -38.19 24.84 -10.96
C GLU A 15 -37.66 23.89 -12.04
N ILE A 16 -38.06 24.08 -13.31
CA ILE A 16 -37.54 23.28 -14.43
C ILE A 16 -36.02 23.47 -14.57
N THR A 17 -35.54 24.70 -14.48
CA THR A 17 -34.09 24.99 -14.56
C THR A 17 -33.34 24.34 -13.39
N HIS A 18 -33.92 24.40 -12.19
CA HIS A 18 -33.34 23.76 -11.01
C HIS A 18 -33.28 22.23 -11.14
N LEU A 19 -34.37 21.61 -11.62
CA LEU A 19 -34.41 20.17 -11.90
C LEU A 19 -33.38 19.76 -12.95
N PHE A 20 -33.24 20.53 -14.02
CA PHE A 20 -32.25 20.25 -15.06
C PHE A 20 -30.82 20.25 -14.49
N ASN A 21 -30.48 21.23 -13.66
CA ASN A 21 -29.17 21.29 -13.03
C ASN A 21 -28.94 20.11 -12.09
N LEU A 22 -29.94 19.76 -11.28
CA LEU A 22 -29.86 18.63 -10.36
C LEU A 22 -29.67 17.30 -11.09
N LEU A 23 -30.34 17.11 -12.22
CA LEU A 23 -30.18 15.92 -13.06
C LEU A 23 -28.77 15.85 -13.65
N ASN A 24 -28.23 16.98 -14.10
CA ASN A 24 -26.88 17.05 -14.64
C ASN A 24 -25.81 16.77 -13.56
N GLU A 25 -26.00 17.26 -12.33
CA GLU A 25 -25.14 16.93 -11.19
C GLU A 25 -25.21 15.43 -10.84
N MET A 26 -26.41 14.86 -10.82
CA MET A 26 -26.60 13.43 -10.56
C MET A 26 -25.91 12.58 -11.64
N GLU A 27 -26.00 12.96 -12.91
CA GLU A 27 -25.32 12.26 -14.00
C GLU A 27 -23.80 12.29 -13.81
N GLN A 28 -23.22 13.44 -13.45
CA GLN A 28 -21.79 13.55 -13.18
C GLN A 28 -21.35 12.69 -11.99
N GLU A 29 -22.15 12.67 -10.93
CA GLU A 29 -21.88 11.85 -9.75
C GLU A 29 -21.91 10.35 -10.09
N LEU A 30 -22.86 9.90 -10.91
CA LEU A 30 -22.92 8.51 -11.36
C LEU A 30 -21.67 8.11 -12.14
N HIS A 31 -21.20 8.95 -13.06
CA HIS A 31 -19.96 8.69 -13.80
C HIS A 31 -18.74 8.61 -12.88
N GLN A 32 -18.68 9.49 -11.87
CA GLN A 32 -17.60 9.49 -10.90
C GLN A 32 -17.62 8.22 -10.02
N GLN A 33 -18.80 7.78 -9.59
CA GLN A 33 -18.97 6.55 -8.83
C GLN A 33 -18.58 5.31 -9.64
N GLU A 34 -18.93 5.25 -10.92
CA GLU A 34 -18.53 4.14 -11.79
C GLU A 34 -17.01 4.07 -11.96
N LYS A 35 -16.35 5.22 -12.15
CA LYS A 35 -14.89 5.30 -12.18
C LYS A 35 -14.26 4.83 -10.87
N GLN A 36 -14.79 5.27 -9.73
CA GLN A 36 -14.30 4.85 -8.40
C GLN A 36 -14.46 3.34 -8.19
N LYS A 37 -15.61 2.78 -8.56
CA LYS A 37 -15.86 1.34 -8.52
C LYS A 37 -14.81 0.58 -9.33
N HIS A 38 -14.54 1.01 -10.56
CA HIS A 38 -13.53 0.36 -11.40
C HIS A 38 -12.12 0.39 -10.76
N MET A 39 -11.72 1.53 -10.21
CA MET A 39 -10.45 1.65 -9.49
C MET A 39 -10.37 0.72 -8.27
N LEU A 40 -11.48 0.57 -7.54
CA LEU A 40 -11.55 -0.32 -6.38
C LEU A 40 -11.43 -1.80 -6.77
N GLU A 41 -12.07 -2.21 -7.87
CA GLU A 41 -11.95 -3.56 -8.43
C GLU A 41 -10.51 -3.88 -8.85
N GLU A 42 -9.81 -2.93 -9.50
CA GLU A 42 -8.41 -3.12 -9.87
C GLU A 42 -7.48 -3.18 -8.65
N LEU A 43 -7.75 -2.37 -7.62
CA LEU A 43 -7.03 -2.46 -6.35
C LEU A 43 -7.24 -3.81 -5.68
N GLN A 44 -8.48 -4.32 -5.65
CA GLN A 44 -8.77 -5.63 -5.10
C GLN A 44 -7.98 -6.73 -5.83
N LYS A 45 -8.00 -6.74 -7.17
CA LYS A 45 -7.20 -7.69 -7.97
C LYS A 45 -5.69 -7.57 -7.70
N CYS A 46 -5.20 -6.36 -7.44
CA CYS A 46 -3.80 -6.14 -7.08
C CYS A 46 -3.47 -6.78 -5.73
N VAL A 47 -4.29 -6.54 -4.71
CA VAL A 47 -4.11 -7.10 -3.36
C VAL A 47 -4.19 -8.63 -3.38
N GLU A 48 -5.16 -9.20 -4.10
CA GLU A 48 -5.28 -10.65 -4.24
C GLU A 48 -4.03 -11.29 -4.87
N ARG A 49 -3.46 -10.66 -5.91
CA ARG A 49 -2.21 -11.13 -6.51
C ARG A 49 -1.03 -11.05 -5.53
N GLN A 50 -0.89 -9.94 -4.81
CA GLN A 50 0.19 -9.79 -3.83
C GLN A 50 0.08 -10.79 -2.68
N LEU A 51 -1.14 -11.04 -2.20
CA LEU A 51 -1.39 -12.05 -1.16
C LEU A 51 -1.00 -13.45 -1.65
N ASN A 52 -1.41 -13.82 -2.86
CA ASN A 52 -1.06 -15.11 -3.46
C ASN A 52 0.45 -15.24 -3.63
N GLU A 53 1.13 -14.22 -4.12
CA GLU A 53 2.59 -14.20 -4.25
C GLU A 53 3.29 -14.36 -2.89
N ALA A 54 2.87 -13.58 -1.88
CA ALA A 54 3.40 -13.68 -0.52
C ALA A 54 3.18 -15.08 0.08
N GLN A 55 2.02 -15.68 -0.17
CA GLN A 55 1.72 -17.06 0.25
C GLN A 55 2.65 -18.06 -0.44
N HIS A 56 2.83 -17.95 -1.75
CA HIS A 56 3.75 -18.81 -2.50
C HIS A 56 5.19 -18.69 -1.98
N LEU A 57 5.67 -17.48 -1.71
CA LEU A 57 7.00 -17.26 -1.12
C LEU A 57 7.13 -17.91 0.26
N ARG A 58 6.09 -17.81 1.09
CA ARG A 58 6.05 -18.43 2.42
C ARG A 58 6.09 -19.95 2.35
N GLU A 59 5.39 -20.56 1.40
CA GLU A 59 5.28 -22.01 1.26
C GLU A 59 6.51 -22.64 0.58
N ASN A 60 7.23 -21.87 -0.27
CA ASN A 60 8.32 -22.37 -1.09
C ASN A 60 9.70 -21.92 -0.63
N ILE A 61 9.93 -21.80 0.69
CA ILE A 61 11.25 -21.48 1.25
C ILE A 61 12.19 -22.68 1.05
N PRO A 62 13.32 -22.53 0.33
CA PRO A 62 14.28 -23.61 0.16
C PRO A 62 14.86 -24.08 1.50
N ARG A 63 14.94 -25.40 1.69
CA ARG A 63 15.40 -26.03 2.95
C ARG A 63 16.83 -25.67 3.35
N HIS A 64 17.65 -25.24 2.39
CA HIS A 64 19.06 -24.89 2.60
C HIS A 64 19.25 -23.42 3.00
N LEU A 65 18.20 -22.59 2.96
CA LEU A 65 18.30 -21.21 3.42
C LEU A 65 18.24 -21.14 4.95
N PRO A 66 18.94 -20.17 5.56
CA PRO A 66 18.82 -19.89 6.98
C PRO A 66 17.35 -19.60 7.33
N LYS A 67 16.84 -20.24 8.39
CA LYS A 67 15.48 -19.96 8.86
C LYS A 67 15.39 -18.49 9.29
N PRO A 68 14.33 -17.76 8.91
CA PRO A 68 14.16 -16.39 9.34
C PRO A 68 14.20 -16.31 10.88
N THR A 69 15.07 -15.46 11.41
CA THR A 69 15.10 -15.13 12.85
C THR A 69 13.83 -14.38 13.24
N GLN A 70 13.40 -14.50 14.50
CA GLN A 70 12.18 -13.84 15.03
C GLN A 70 12.11 -12.34 14.70
N SER A 71 13.24 -11.64 14.57
CA SER A 71 13.29 -10.23 14.15
C SER A 71 12.69 -9.97 12.76
N CYS A 72 12.82 -10.91 11.81
CA CYS A 72 12.22 -10.80 10.47
C CYS A 72 10.74 -11.17 10.48
N ILE A 73 10.32 -12.06 11.40
CA ILE A 73 8.93 -12.49 11.54
C ILE A 73 8.09 -11.35 12.11
N ILE A 74 8.62 -10.61 13.09
CA ILE A 74 7.91 -9.49 13.73
C ILE A 74 7.54 -8.40 12.72
N GLY A 75 8.37 -8.13 11.70
CA GLY A 75 8.06 -7.19 10.62
C GLY A 75 6.95 -7.65 9.64
N LEU A 76 6.66 -8.95 9.58
CA LEU A 76 5.60 -9.53 8.75
C LEU A 76 4.27 -9.73 9.51
N THR A 77 4.31 -9.77 10.84
CA THR A 77 3.15 -9.98 11.72
C THR A 77 2.75 -8.74 12.51
N VAL A 78 3.05 -7.51 12.06
CA VAL A 78 2.47 -6.31 12.67
C VAL A 78 0.99 -6.22 12.27
N GLN A 79 0.16 -6.95 13.01
CA GLN A 79 -1.16 -6.44 13.33
C GLN A 79 -1.00 -5.09 14.01
N CYS A 80 -1.82 -4.14 13.56
CA CYS A 80 -2.27 -2.94 14.24
C CYS A 80 -2.09 -3.02 15.78
N GLY A 81 -1.20 -2.19 16.31
CA GLY A 81 -0.88 -2.19 17.74
C GLY A 81 0.25 -1.20 18.04
N GLU A 82 -0.16 0.03 18.27
CA GLU A 82 0.57 1.15 18.88
C GLU A 82 1.63 0.73 19.93
N GLN A 83 2.90 1.07 19.71
CA GLN A 83 3.63 2.06 20.52
C GLN A 83 5.14 2.05 20.23
N THR A 84 5.59 3.26 19.98
CA THR A 84 6.95 3.80 19.99
C THR A 84 7.77 3.34 21.19
N LYS A 85 9.00 2.91 20.96
CA LYS A 85 10.23 3.47 21.58
C LYS A 85 11.47 2.81 20.98
N ALA A 86 12.31 3.65 20.37
CA ALA A 86 13.64 3.30 19.91
C ALA A 86 14.54 3.03 21.12
N VAL A 87 15.15 1.85 21.19
CA VAL A 87 16.35 1.58 21.99
C VAL A 87 17.21 0.60 21.21
N GLU A 88 18.42 1.05 20.84
CA GLU A 88 19.52 0.24 20.31
C GLU A 88 19.84 -0.92 21.27
N PRO A 89 20.01 -2.18 20.82
CA PRO A 89 20.47 -3.23 21.71
C PRO A 89 22.01 -3.32 21.66
N GLU A 90 22.62 -2.97 22.79
CA GLU A 90 24.02 -3.25 23.12
C GLU A 90 24.34 -4.75 22.93
N CYS A 91 25.47 -5.01 22.27
CA CYS A 91 25.96 -6.35 21.98
C CYS A 91 26.43 -7.05 23.26
N THR A 92 25.64 -8.00 23.77
CA THR A 92 26.06 -8.87 24.88
C THR A 92 26.24 -10.33 24.44
N LYS A 93 27.53 -10.70 24.33
CA LYS A 93 28.17 -11.99 24.64
C LYS A 93 27.54 -13.25 24.01
N ARG A 94 28.09 -13.68 22.86
CA ARG A 94 27.85 -15.01 22.28
C ARG A 94 28.57 -16.13 23.08
N PRO A 95 27.98 -17.33 23.21
CA PRO A 95 28.63 -18.47 23.85
C PRO A 95 29.70 -19.10 22.95
N MET A 96 30.79 -19.56 23.57
CA MET A 96 31.93 -20.25 22.97
C MET A 96 31.47 -21.35 22.00
N LYS A 97 31.71 -21.15 20.70
CA LYS A 97 31.73 -22.21 19.69
C LYS A 97 33.16 -22.29 19.16
N GLU A 98 33.63 -23.53 19.00
CA GLU A 98 34.97 -23.91 18.55
C GLU A 98 35.53 -22.98 17.45
N PRO A 99 36.83 -22.65 17.48
CA PRO A 99 37.44 -21.77 16.50
C PRO A 99 37.49 -22.48 15.14
N ARG A 100 36.41 -22.36 14.36
CA ARG A 100 36.49 -22.61 12.93
C ARG A 100 37.42 -21.55 12.37
N ALA A 101 38.51 -21.97 11.74
CA ALA A 101 39.41 -21.06 11.04
C ALA A 101 38.64 -20.41 9.87
N ILE A 102 38.01 -19.27 10.14
CA ILE A 102 37.42 -18.42 9.12
C ILE A 102 38.61 -17.76 8.41
N LYS A 103 38.84 -18.13 7.15
CA LYS A 103 39.78 -17.41 6.31
C LYS A 103 39.15 -16.06 6.00
N GLU A 104 39.58 -15.03 6.71
CA GLU A 104 39.24 -13.65 6.38
C GLU A 104 39.92 -13.31 5.05
N VAL A 105 39.11 -12.96 4.05
CA VAL A 105 39.58 -12.42 2.78
C VAL A 105 39.50 -10.89 2.86
N PRO A 106 40.52 -10.16 2.37
CA PRO A 106 40.49 -8.71 2.33
C PRO A 106 39.25 -8.21 1.58
N LEU A 107 38.57 -7.23 2.16
CA LEU A 107 37.51 -6.51 1.46
C LEU A 107 38.16 -5.57 0.44
N ILE A 108 37.65 -5.59 -0.78
CA ILE A 108 38.08 -4.65 -1.83
C ILE A 108 37.61 -3.26 -1.42
N THR A 109 38.53 -2.30 -1.42
CA THR A 109 38.22 -0.90 -1.13
C THR A 109 37.51 -0.25 -2.32
N VAL A 110 36.77 0.84 -2.07
CA VAL A 110 36.00 1.53 -3.12
C VAL A 110 36.95 2.08 -4.19
N GLU A 111 38.13 2.50 -3.77
CA GLU A 111 39.22 2.96 -4.63
C GLU A 111 39.71 1.85 -5.55
N GLU A 112 40.00 0.64 -5.03
CA GLU A 112 40.43 -0.51 -5.83
C GLU A 112 39.35 -0.97 -6.83
N PHE A 113 38.07 -0.89 -6.49
CA PHE A 113 36.98 -1.25 -7.40
C PHE A 113 36.89 -0.30 -8.61
N ASN A 114 37.16 0.99 -8.39
CA ASN A 114 37.07 2.02 -9.44
C ASN A 114 38.26 2.01 -10.40
N GLU A 115 39.33 1.29 -10.09
CA GLU A 115 40.50 1.12 -10.96
C GLU A 115 40.37 -0.05 -11.95
N VAL A 116 39.27 -0.82 -11.88
CA VAL A 116 39.00 -1.91 -12.83
C VAL A 116 38.44 -1.34 -14.15
N PRO A 117 39.07 -1.61 -15.31
CA PRO A 117 38.66 -1.07 -16.62
C PRO A 117 37.26 -1.48 -17.11
#